data_AF-A0A7W7MRP4-F1
#
_entry.id   AF-A0A7W7MRP4-F1
#
_cell.length_a   1.000
_cell.length_b   1.000
_cell.length_c   1.000
_cell.angle_alpha   90.00
_cell.angle_beta   90.00
_cell.angle_gamma   90.00
#
_symmetry.space_group_name_H-M   'P 1'
#
loop_
_entity.id
_entity.type
_entity.pdbx_description
1 polymer ?
#
loop_
_entity_poly.entity_id
_entity_poly.type
_entity_poly.pdbx_seq_one_letter_code
_entity_poly.pdbx_strand_id
1 'polypeptide(L)'
;MTRPPICFYYGDGHLEELATYPRVVLQPDFYSPQELALLADKGVQTLGYLTLSEDQGPPAPWQRKERNPDWGGAFVEVGHPLWVEHVVGQAKDAMAAGFAGLFMDTLNVELTWPEDIPHLLTLVAAIRTEAKPGYLLANRGFGMLPQLAELVDGVVFESFSARWTEEGYAPWPADVLEFHAQIAEQLLQLELDLYALDYADTPGLTDFAMRRARQFGMQCVVSDRALSRV
;
A
#
# COMPACT_ATOMS: atom_id res chain seq x y z
N MET A 1 -5.44 25.26 0.35
CA MET A 1 -5.53 23.89 -0.17
C MET A 1 -5.63 22.97 1.03
N THR A 2 -6.63 22.09 1.08
CA THR A 2 -6.70 21.03 2.09
C THR A 2 -5.52 20.09 1.85
N ARG A 3 -4.71 19.81 2.88
CA ARG A 3 -3.55 18.92 2.76
C ARG A 3 -3.98 17.51 2.31
N PRO A 4 -3.10 16.76 1.64
CA PRO A 4 -3.37 15.36 1.33
C PRO A 4 -3.65 14.58 2.63
N PRO A 5 -4.58 13.63 2.59
CA PRO A 5 -5.02 12.93 3.79
C PRO A 5 -4.05 11.84 4.26
N ILE A 6 -3.13 11.43 3.38
CA ILE A 6 -2.08 10.45 3.65
C ILE A 6 -0.83 10.82 2.86
N CYS A 7 0.34 10.54 3.43
CA CYS A 7 1.64 10.61 2.74
C CYS A 7 2.26 9.20 2.68
N PHE A 8 2.89 8.86 1.56
CA PHE A 8 3.71 7.66 1.43
C PHE A 8 5.15 8.09 1.29
N TYR A 9 5.99 7.72 2.26
CA TYR A 9 7.37 8.16 2.29
C TYR A 9 8.29 6.99 2.66
N TYR A 10 9.13 6.57 1.70
CA TYR A 10 10.02 5.43 1.86
C TYR A 10 11.46 5.85 2.20
N GLY A 11 11.68 7.09 2.64
CA GLY A 11 12.95 7.55 3.22
C GLY A 11 12.91 7.65 4.74
N ASP A 12 13.99 8.19 5.32
CA ASP A 12 14.15 8.45 6.75
C ASP A 12 13.98 9.95 7.10
N GLY A 13 13.81 10.26 8.39
CA GLY A 13 13.74 11.64 8.87
C GLY A 13 12.42 12.37 8.56
N HIS A 14 12.50 13.65 8.17
CA HIS A 14 11.36 14.50 7.81
C HIS A 14 10.20 14.57 8.82
N LEU A 15 10.47 14.39 10.11
CA LEU A 15 9.44 14.29 11.15
C LEU A 15 8.56 15.55 11.23
N GLU A 16 9.11 16.73 10.95
CA GLU A 16 8.35 17.98 10.97
C GLU A 16 7.35 18.07 9.80
N GLU A 17 7.74 17.65 8.60
CA GLU A 17 6.86 17.58 7.45
C GLU A 17 5.83 16.45 7.58
N LEU A 18 6.27 15.26 7.99
CA LEU A 18 5.39 14.10 8.24
C LEU A 18 4.33 14.41 9.30
N ALA A 19 4.67 15.18 10.33
CA ALA A 19 3.76 15.65 11.36
C ALA A 19 2.58 16.50 10.84
N THR A 20 2.63 16.95 9.58
CA THR A 20 1.58 17.77 8.98
C THR A 20 0.44 16.97 8.37
N TYR A 21 0.63 15.66 8.22
CA TYR A 21 -0.32 14.73 7.62
C TYR A 21 -1.15 14.01 8.69
N PRO A 22 -2.44 13.72 8.45
CA PRO A 22 -3.22 12.88 9.34
C PRO A 22 -2.68 11.45 9.45
N ARG A 23 -2.14 10.93 8.35
CA ARG A 23 -1.62 9.56 8.24
C ARG A 23 -0.37 9.52 7.36
N VAL A 24 0.57 8.66 7.71
CA VAL A 24 1.80 8.45 6.92
C VAL A 24 2.10 6.95 6.80
N VAL A 25 2.57 6.51 5.63
CA VAL A 25 3.09 5.17 5.39
C VAL A 25 4.61 5.25 5.34
N LEU A 26 5.28 4.46 6.18
CA LEU A 26 6.73 4.52 6.39
C LEU A 26 7.35 3.12 6.35
N GLN A 27 8.64 3.06 6.04
CA GLN A 27 9.43 1.84 6.15
C GLN A 27 9.75 1.56 7.64
N PRO A 28 9.39 0.38 8.20
CA PRO A 28 9.59 0.12 9.63
C PRO A 28 11.03 0.27 10.11
N ASP A 29 12.01 -0.10 9.28
CA ASP A 29 13.43 -0.07 9.65
C ASP A 29 14.03 1.36 9.69
N PHE A 30 13.31 2.37 9.19
CA PHE A 30 13.81 3.74 9.07
C PHE A 30 13.39 4.67 10.20
N TYR A 31 12.49 4.22 11.08
CA TYR A 31 11.95 5.04 12.16
C TYR A 31 12.03 4.32 13.50
N SER A 32 12.65 4.97 14.47
CA SER A 32 12.74 4.47 15.84
C SER A 32 11.40 4.61 16.60
N PRO A 33 11.17 3.81 17.65
CA PRO A 33 9.99 3.95 18.51
C PRO A 33 9.80 5.36 19.08
N GLN A 34 10.89 6.10 19.34
CA GLN A 34 10.82 7.48 19.84
C GLN A 34 10.29 8.44 18.78
N GLU A 35 10.66 8.26 17.51
CA GLU A 35 10.18 9.07 16.40
C GLU A 35 8.70 8.77 16.09
N LEU A 36 8.31 7.49 16.13
CA LEU A 36 6.92 7.08 16.01
C LEU A 36 6.06 7.68 17.14
N ALA A 37 6.56 7.67 18.38
CA ALA A 37 5.88 8.30 19.51
C ALA A 37 5.74 9.82 19.31
N LEU A 38 6.77 10.50 18.78
CA LEU A 38 6.71 11.94 18.48
C LEU A 38 5.66 12.27 17.42
N LEU A 39 5.53 11.45 16.39
CA LEU A 39 4.48 11.59 15.37
C LEU A 39 3.09 11.32 15.96
N ALA A 40 2.96 10.27 16.78
CA ALA A 40 1.73 9.93 17.47
C ALA A 40 1.26 11.04 18.43
N ASP A 41 2.17 11.67 19.18
CA ASP A 41 1.88 12.82 20.06
C ASP A 41 1.34 14.04 19.29
N LYS A 42 1.68 14.14 18.01
CA LYS A 42 1.14 15.16 17.08
C LYS A 42 -0.16 14.73 16.40
N GLY A 43 -0.68 13.55 16.74
CA GLY A 43 -1.91 12.99 16.20
C GLY A 43 -1.77 12.32 14.83
N VAL A 44 -0.54 12.01 14.40
CA VAL A 44 -0.31 11.31 13.13
C VAL A 44 -0.49 9.81 13.32
N GLN A 45 -1.28 9.20 12.44
CA GLN A 45 -1.37 7.75 12.34
C GLN A 45 -0.26 7.20 11.43
N THR A 46 0.77 6.59 12.02
CA THR A 46 1.86 5.94 11.26
C THR A 46 1.46 4.52 10.87
N LEU A 47 1.65 4.15 9.61
CA LEU A 47 1.45 2.80 9.09
C LEU A 47 2.79 2.20 8.65
N GLY A 48 3.12 1.00 9.14
CA GLY A 48 4.33 0.28 8.74
C GLY A 48 4.12 -0.46 7.42
N TYR A 49 5.02 -0.26 6.45
CA TYR A 49 5.03 -1.00 5.18
C TYR A 49 5.30 -2.49 5.38
N LEU A 50 4.53 -3.34 4.71
CA LEU A 50 4.73 -4.79 4.60
C LEU A 50 4.47 -5.27 3.18
N THR A 51 5.35 -6.12 2.65
CA THR A 51 5.15 -6.85 1.39
C THR A 51 4.65 -8.27 1.68
N LEU A 52 3.59 -8.72 1.00
CA LEU A 52 2.90 -9.98 1.30
C LEU A 52 3.14 -11.09 0.27
N SER A 53 3.42 -10.75 -0.98
CA SER A 53 3.67 -11.75 -2.05
C SER A 53 5.02 -11.61 -2.74
N GLU A 54 5.84 -10.67 -2.30
CA GLU A 54 7.22 -10.49 -2.77
C GLU A 54 8.21 -10.41 -1.61
N ASP A 55 9.40 -10.97 -1.83
CA ASP A 55 10.50 -11.00 -0.87
C ASP A 55 11.76 -10.37 -1.48
N GLN A 56 12.31 -9.38 -0.77
CA GLN A 56 13.56 -8.69 -1.13
C GLN A 56 14.79 -9.27 -0.39
N GLY A 57 14.57 -10.24 0.49
CA GLY A 57 15.59 -10.91 1.29
C GLY A 57 16.49 -11.87 0.50
N PRO A 58 17.47 -12.49 1.20
CA PRO A 58 18.33 -13.52 0.61
C PRO A 58 17.51 -14.75 0.18
N PRO A 59 18.09 -15.66 -0.63
CA PRO A 59 17.41 -16.89 -1.05
C PRO A 59 16.79 -17.66 0.12
N ALA A 60 15.50 -17.96 0.00
CA ALA A 60 14.70 -18.58 1.04
C ALA A 60 13.77 -19.67 0.45
N PRO A 61 13.34 -20.67 1.24
CA PRO A 61 12.58 -21.82 0.72
C PRO A 61 11.18 -21.48 0.19
N TRP A 62 10.61 -20.33 0.58
CA TRP A 62 9.33 -19.85 0.09
C TRP A 62 9.42 -19.05 -1.22
N GLN A 63 10.64 -18.70 -1.66
CA GLN A 63 10.82 -17.92 -2.89
C GLN A 63 10.62 -18.78 -4.13
N ARG A 64 9.82 -18.27 -5.06
CA ARG A 64 9.69 -18.79 -6.42
C ARG A 64 10.94 -18.40 -7.24
N LYS A 65 11.08 -19.00 -8.42
CA LYS A 65 12.23 -18.72 -9.30
C LYS A 65 12.09 -17.37 -10.00
N GLU A 66 10.84 -16.99 -10.27
CA GLU A 66 10.45 -15.77 -10.93
C GLU A 66 10.63 -14.57 -10.00
N ARG A 67 11.04 -13.45 -10.58
CA ARG A 67 11.16 -12.17 -9.90
C ARG A 67 10.27 -11.14 -10.56
N ASN A 68 9.78 -10.19 -9.77
CA ASN A 68 9.05 -9.05 -10.29
C ASN A 68 9.99 -8.24 -11.23
N PRO A 69 9.64 -8.06 -12.50
CA PRO A 69 10.50 -7.33 -13.45
C PRO A 69 10.63 -5.84 -13.12
N ASP A 70 9.65 -5.25 -12.46
CA ASP A 70 9.59 -3.80 -12.19
C ASP A 70 10.35 -3.42 -10.91
N TRP A 71 10.32 -4.28 -9.89
CA TRP A 71 10.84 -4.01 -8.55
C TRP A 71 11.91 -4.99 -8.07
N GLY A 72 12.14 -6.08 -8.81
CA GLY A 72 13.22 -7.04 -8.56
C GLY A 72 12.99 -8.03 -7.41
N GLY A 73 11.89 -7.92 -6.66
CA GLY A 73 11.54 -8.84 -5.58
C GLY A 73 11.31 -10.27 -6.07
N ALA A 74 11.66 -11.27 -5.27
CA ALA A 74 11.31 -12.65 -5.57
C ALA A 74 9.82 -12.85 -5.27
N PHE A 75 9.06 -13.39 -6.22
CA PHE A 75 7.69 -13.83 -5.89
C PHE A 75 7.77 -14.97 -4.88
N VAL A 76 6.77 -15.09 -4.03
CA VAL A 76 6.75 -16.12 -2.97
C VAL A 76 5.56 -17.05 -3.09
N GLU A 77 5.69 -18.23 -2.51
CA GLU A 77 4.56 -19.10 -2.19
C GLU A 77 3.89 -18.56 -0.93
N VAL A 78 2.84 -17.74 -1.06
CA VAL A 78 2.28 -16.98 0.07
C VAL A 78 1.73 -17.87 1.19
N GLY A 79 1.33 -19.11 0.86
CA GLY A 79 0.87 -20.12 1.82
C GLY A 79 2.00 -20.89 2.51
N HIS A 80 3.26 -20.67 2.15
CA HIS A 80 4.38 -21.39 2.74
C HIS A 80 4.48 -21.06 4.25
N PRO A 81 4.50 -22.06 5.17
CA PRO A 81 4.43 -21.80 6.61
C PRO A 81 5.50 -20.84 7.14
N LEU A 82 6.74 -20.95 6.64
CA LEU A 82 7.83 -20.05 7.05
C LEU A 82 7.66 -18.62 6.51
N TRP A 83 6.98 -18.43 5.38
CA TRP A 83 6.67 -17.09 4.88
C TRP A 83 5.58 -16.45 5.73
N VAL A 84 4.54 -17.22 6.06
CA VAL A 84 3.47 -16.77 6.96
C VAL A 84 4.05 -16.36 8.32
N GLU A 85 4.90 -17.20 8.92
CA GLU A 85 5.58 -16.88 10.18
C GLU A 85 6.45 -15.61 10.05
N HIS A 86 7.17 -15.46 8.95
CA HIS A 86 8.02 -14.31 8.69
C HIS A 86 7.22 -13.00 8.61
N VAL A 87 6.19 -12.93 7.77
CA VAL A 87 5.38 -11.72 7.56
C VAL A 87 4.55 -11.38 8.80
N VAL A 88 3.97 -12.37 9.48
CA VAL A 88 3.25 -12.16 10.74
C VAL A 88 4.21 -11.67 11.84
N GLY A 89 5.44 -12.17 11.87
CA GLY A 89 6.51 -11.67 12.73
C GLY A 89 6.81 -10.19 12.48
N GLN A 90 7.01 -9.80 11.22
CA GLN A 90 7.21 -8.39 10.84
C GLN A 90 6.04 -7.49 11.24
N ALA A 91 4.80 -7.94 11.02
CA ALA A 91 3.61 -7.22 11.44
C ALA A 91 3.61 -6.98 12.96
N LYS A 92 3.90 -8.04 13.75
CA LYS A 92 3.98 -7.95 15.20
C LYS A 92 5.08 -7.00 15.66
N ASP A 93 6.25 -7.06 15.05
CA ASP A 93 7.39 -6.22 15.40
C ASP A 93 7.10 -4.74 15.09
N ALA A 94 6.48 -4.45 13.95
CA ALA A 94 6.05 -3.09 13.60
C ALA A 94 5.02 -2.53 14.60
N MET A 95 4.00 -3.32 14.95
CA MET A 95 3.02 -2.91 15.96
C MET A 95 3.68 -2.70 17.33
N ALA A 96 4.62 -3.57 17.73
CA ALA A 96 5.36 -3.43 18.98
C ALA A 96 6.31 -2.22 18.99
N ALA A 97 6.84 -1.81 17.84
CA ALA A 97 7.65 -0.61 17.69
C ALA A 97 6.84 0.68 17.88
N GLY A 98 5.50 0.62 17.78
CA GLY A 98 4.60 1.75 18.02
C GLY A 98 3.91 2.29 16.76
N PHE A 99 3.95 1.56 15.64
CA PHE A 99 3.11 1.89 14.50
C PHE A 99 1.62 1.79 14.88
N ALA A 100 0.82 2.73 14.39
CA ALA A 100 -0.62 2.77 14.64
C ALA A 100 -1.43 1.86 13.69
N GLY A 101 -0.75 1.16 12.80
CA GLY A 101 -1.33 0.27 11.80
C GLY A 101 -0.30 -0.19 10.77
N LEU A 102 -0.76 -0.84 9.71
CA LEU A 102 0.09 -1.42 8.67
C LEU A 102 -0.45 -1.08 7.28
N PHE A 103 0.47 -0.87 6.36
CA PHE A 103 0.21 -0.78 4.92
C PHE A 103 0.72 -2.06 4.27
N MET A 104 -0.20 -2.85 3.74
CA MET A 104 0.10 -4.11 3.09
C MET A 104 0.20 -3.87 1.58
N ASP A 105 1.31 -4.29 0.99
CA ASP A 105 1.63 -4.14 -0.43
C ASP A 105 1.70 -5.50 -1.13
N THR A 106 1.77 -5.50 -2.47
CA THR A 106 1.88 -6.68 -3.33
C THR A 106 0.70 -7.65 -3.21
N LEU A 107 -0.53 -7.13 -3.13
CA LEU A 107 -1.73 -7.97 -3.00
C LEU A 107 -2.31 -8.47 -4.34
N ASN A 108 -1.69 -8.13 -5.47
CA ASN A 108 -2.20 -8.40 -6.82
C ASN A 108 -1.90 -9.79 -7.37
N VAL A 109 -1.98 -10.80 -6.51
CA VAL A 109 -1.72 -12.19 -6.92
C VAL A 109 -2.72 -12.69 -7.96
N GLU A 110 -3.90 -12.06 -8.10
CA GLU A 110 -4.85 -12.39 -9.17
C GLU A 110 -4.28 -12.24 -10.59
N LEU A 111 -3.24 -11.40 -10.75
CA LEU A 111 -2.60 -11.15 -12.03
C LEU A 111 -1.43 -12.09 -12.33
N THR A 112 -0.89 -12.76 -11.30
CA THR A 112 0.33 -13.57 -11.41
C THR A 112 0.13 -15.01 -10.97
N TRP A 113 -0.45 -15.22 -9.77
CA TRP A 113 -0.67 -16.51 -9.12
C TRP A 113 -2.10 -16.57 -8.52
N PRO A 114 -3.16 -16.62 -9.35
CA PRO A 114 -4.54 -16.56 -8.85
C PRO A 114 -4.90 -17.70 -7.89
N GLU A 115 -4.19 -18.83 -7.94
CA GLU A 115 -4.32 -19.93 -6.98
C GLU A 115 -3.92 -19.56 -5.55
N ASP A 116 -3.11 -18.52 -5.37
CA ASP A 116 -2.62 -18.06 -4.07
C ASP A 116 -3.64 -17.16 -3.35
N ILE A 117 -4.72 -16.72 -4.02
CA ILE A 117 -5.76 -15.84 -3.45
C ILE A 117 -6.27 -16.33 -2.07
N PRO A 118 -6.68 -17.61 -1.88
CA PRO A 118 -7.15 -18.07 -0.58
C PRO A 118 -6.06 -18.06 0.50
N HIS A 119 -4.82 -18.32 0.12
CA HIS A 119 -3.68 -18.31 1.03
C HIS A 119 -3.32 -16.88 1.45
N LEU A 120 -3.34 -15.94 0.51
CA LEU A 120 -3.12 -14.52 0.78
C LEU A 120 -4.22 -13.95 1.69
N LEU A 121 -5.49 -14.27 1.45
CA LEU A 121 -6.59 -13.90 2.36
C LEU A 121 -6.37 -14.43 3.78
N THR A 122 -5.88 -15.66 3.91
CA THR A 122 -5.56 -16.26 5.22
C THR A 122 -4.42 -15.51 5.91
N LEU A 123 -3.39 -15.12 5.16
CA LEU A 123 -2.28 -14.30 5.67
C LEU A 123 -2.76 -12.92 6.12
N VAL A 124 -3.59 -12.24 5.33
CA VAL A 124 -4.18 -10.94 5.72
C VAL A 124 -5.02 -11.06 7.00
N ALA A 125 -5.79 -12.15 7.15
CA ALA A 125 -6.56 -12.40 8.37
C ALA A 125 -5.66 -12.64 9.61
N ALA A 126 -4.52 -13.32 9.43
CA ALA A 126 -3.53 -13.48 10.48
C ALA A 126 -2.90 -12.12 10.88
N ILE A 127 -2.50 -11.31 9.89
CA ILE A 127 -1.99 -9.95 10.12
C ILE A 127 -3.02 -9.09 10.85
N ARG A 128 -4.30 -9.13 10.45
CA ARG A 128 -5.37 -8.39 11.13
C ARG A 128 -5.55 -8.81 12.59
N THR A 129 -5.26 -10.06 12.93
CA THR A 129 -5.33 -10.53 14.32
C THR A 129 -4.23 -9.88 15.17
N GLU A 130 -3.01 -9.80 14.65
CA GLU A 130 -1.88 -9.15 15.35
C GLU A 130 -2.00 -7.63 15.39
N ALA A 131 -2.51 -7.02 14.32
CA ALA A 131 -2.57 -5.57 14.19
C ALA A 131 -3.70 -4.91 14.97
N LYS A 132 -4.71 -5.65 15.46
CA LYS A 132 -5.87 -5.06 16.16
C LYS A 132 -5.44 -4.31 17.45
N PRO A 133 -6.00 -3.10 17.71
CA PRO A 133 -7.04 -2.38 16.97
C PRO A 133 -6.51 -1.42 15.88
N GLY A 134 -5.25 -1.54 15.49
CA GLY A 134 -4.60 -0.71 14.47
C GLY A 134 -5.24 -0.78 13.09
N TYR A 135 -4.94 0.23 12.28
CA TYR A 135 -5.51 0.44 10.97
C TYR A 135 -4.77 -0.36 9.90
N LEU A 136 -5.49 -1.12 9.08
CA LEU A 136 -4.94 -1.84 7.94
C LEU A 136 -5.33 -1.18 6.63
N LEU A 137 -4.32 -0.84 5.85
CA LEU A 137 -4.46 -0.26 4.51
C LEU A 137 -3.91 -1.25 3.48
N ALA A 138 -4.74 -1.75 2.57
CA ALA A 138 -4.29 -2.63 1.49
C ALA A 138 -3.94 -1.83 0.24
N ASN A 139 -2.80 -2.11 -0.38
CA ASN A 139 -2.52 -1.68 -1.74
C ASN A 139 -3.20 -2.64 -2.72
N ARG A 140 -4.26 -2.17 -3.38
CA ARG A 140 -5.11 -2.95 -4.28
C ARG A 140 -5.70 -4.20 -3.60
N GLY A 141 -5.35 -5.41 -4.08
CA GLY A 141 -5.96 -6.67 -3.64
C GLY A 141 -7.37 -6.92 -4.19
N PHE A 142 -7.71 -6.37 -5.36
CA PHE A 142 -9.07 -6.40 -5.90
C PHE A 142 -9.59 -7.82 -6.19
N GLY A 143 -8.70 -8.77 -6.52
CA GLY A 143 -9.07 -10.17 -6.71
C GLY A 143 -9.57 -10.87 -5.44
N MET A 144 -9.37 -10.28 -4.27
CA MET A 144 -9.79 -10.80 -2.96
C MET A 144 -11.09 -10.15 -2.44
N LEU A 145 -11.69 -9.23 -3.20
CA LEU A 145 -12.95 -8.60 -2.81
C LEU A 145 -14.14 -9.54 -3.09
N PRO A 146 -15.19 -9.51 -2.23
CA PRO A 146 -15.39 -8.59 -1.11
C PRO A 146 -14.74 -9.02 0.21
N GLN A 147 -14.21 -10.24 0.34
CA GLN A 147 -13.70 -10.79 1.61
C GLN A 147 -12.59 -9.94 2.23
N LEU A 148 -11.71 -9.36 1.41
CA LEU A 148 -10.66 -8.45 1.88
C LEU A 148 -11.24 -7.24 2.63
N ALA A 149 -12.41 -6.73 2.22
CA ALA A 149 -13.03 -5.55 2.82
C ALA A 149 -13.49 -5.79 4.27
N GLU A 150 -13.66 -7.04 4.69
CA GLU A 150 -13.98 -7.39 6.07
C GLU A 150 -12.73 -7.40 6.98
N LEU A 151 -11.54 -7.36 6.39
CA LEU A 151 -10.26 -7.49 7.09
C LEU A 151 -9.49 -6.17 7.19
N VAL A 152 -9.73 -5.25 6.26
CA VAL A 152 -8.98 -3.98 6.14
C VAL A 152 -9.88 -2.78 6.36
N ASP A 153 -9.28 -1.66 6.74
CA ASP A 153 -10.00 -0.40 7.01
C ASP A 153 -9.98 0.55 5.80
N GLY A 154 -9.04 0.33 4.86
CA GLY A 154 -8.98 1.07 3.61
C GLY A 154 -8.22 0.37 2.50
N VAL A 155 -8.35 0.91 1.29
CA VAL A 155 -7.65 0.45 0.08
C VAL A 155 -7.02 1.61 -0.66
N VAL A 156 -5.80 1.40 -1.15
CA VAL A 156 -5.09 2.27 -2.09
C VAL A 156 -5.20 1.68 -3.49
N PHE A 157 -5.58 2.49 -4.47
CA PHE A 157 -5.53 2.13 -5.88
C PHE A 157 -4.26 2.74 -6.48
N GLU A 158 -3.20 1.94 -6.62
CA GLU A 158 -1.88 2.40 -7.08
C GLU A 158 -1.39 1.73 -8.38
N SER A 159 -1.18 2.39 -9.51
CA SER A 159 -1.68 3.71 -9.86
C SER A 159 -3.08 3.65 -10.43
N PHE A 160 -3.88 4.67 -10.14
CA PHE A 160 -5.28 4.74 -10.58
C PHE A 160 -5.43 5.41 -11.95
N SER A 161 -4.67 6.48 -12.18
CA SER A 161 -4.80 7.38 -13.33
C SER A 161 -3.48 7.63 -14.05
N ALA A 162 -2.40 7.87 -13.32
CA ALA A 162 -1.10 8.24 -13.85
C ALA A 162 0.00 7.38 -13.25
N ARG A 163 0.88 6.87 -14.12
CA ARG A 163 1.91 5.90 -13.79
C ARG A 163 3.29 6.38 -14.20
N TRP A 164 4.29 5.73 -13.64
CA TRP A 164 5.64 5.75 -14.19
C TRP A 164 5.80 4.68 -15.27
N THR A 165 6.59 4.97 -16.30
CA THR A 165 7.05 4.09 -17.37
C THR A 165 8.56 4.29 -17.58
N GLU A 166 9.20 3.43 -18.35
CA GLU A 166 10.63 3.58 -18.65
C GLU A 166 10.97 4.93 -19.31
N GLU A 167 10.03 5.52 -20.04
CA GLU A 167 10.16 6.83 -20.71
C GLU A 167 9.78 8.03 -19.84
N GLY A 168 9.32 7.83 -18.60
CA GLY A 168 8.91 8.92 -17.69
C GLY A 168 7.52 8.72 -17.10
N TYR A 169 6.74 9.78 -16.97
CA TYR A 169 5.40 9.73 -16.37
C TYR A 169 4.32 9.91 -17.43
N ALA A 170 3.29 9.07 -17.38
CA ALA A 170 2.23 9.06 -18.38
C ALA A 170 0.89 8.65 -17.77
N PRO A 171 -0.24 9.10 -18.35
CA PRO A 171 -1.54 8.54 -18.01
C PRO A 171 -1.60 7.06 -18.42
N TRP A 172 -2.43 6.27 -17.75
CA TRP A 172 -2.79 4.94 -18.26
C TRP A 172 -3.49 5.05 -19.63
N PRO A 173 -3.37 4.04 -20.50
CA PRO A 173 -4.18 3.93 -21.72
C PRO A 173 -5.69 3.99 -21.44
N ALA A 174 -6.48 4.45 -22.42
CA ALA A 174 -7.90 4.75 -22.23
C ALA A 174 -8.74 3.53 -21.79
N ASP A 175 -8.45 2.36 -22.34
CA ASP A 175 -9.06 1.08 -21.98
C ASP A 175 -8.74 0.67 -20.54
N VAL A 176 -7.50 0.88 -20.09
CA VAL A 176 -7.11 0.62 -18.70
C VAL A 176 -7.77 1.62 -17.75
N LEU A 177 -7.88 2.90 -18.14
CA LEU A 177 -8.56 3.92 -17.37
C LEU A 177 -10.06 3.62 -17.19
N GLU A 178 -10.70 3.01 -18.19
CA GLU A 178 -12.08 2.55 -18.15
C GLU A 178 -12.22 1.32 -17.24
N PHE A 179 -11.32 0.35 -17.34
CA PHE A 179 -11.31 -0.80 -16.43
C PHE A 179 -11.08 -0.38 -14.97
N HIS A 180 -10.16 0.54 -14.71
CA HIS A 180 -9.94 1.11 -13.38
C HIS A 180 -11.20 1.82 -12.85
N ALA A 181 -11.96 2.50 -13.72
CA ALA A 181 -13.22 3.12 -13.32
C ALA A 181 -14.27 2.10 -12.87
N GLN A 182 -14.35 0.95 -13.55
CA GLN A 182 -15.26 -0.14 -13.16
C GLN A 182 -14.91 -0.72 -11.78
N ILE A 183 -13.61 -0.91 -11.49
CA ILE A 183 -13.16 -1.34 -10.16
C ILE A 183 -13.48 -0.27 -9.12
N ALA A 184 -13.22 1.00 -9.42
CA ALA A 184 -13.53 2.12 -8.53
C ALA A 184 -15.03 2.19 -8.16
N GLU A 185 -15.91 1.95 -9.12
CA GLU A 185 -17.36 1.89 -8.89
C GLU A 185 -17.75 0.74 -7.96
N GLN A 186 -17.07 -0.41 -8.04
CA GLN A 186 -17.26 -1.53 -7.12
C GLN A 186 -16.78 -1.20 -5.71
N LEU A 187 -15.61 -0.55 -5.59
CA LEU A 187 -15.05 -0.12 -4.29
C LEU A 187 -15.98 0.84 -3.54
N LEU A 188 -16.69 1.71 -4.26
CA LEU A 188 -17.66 2.65 -3.68
C LEU A 188 -18.86 1.95 -2.99
N GLN A 189 -19.08 0.66 -3.25
CA GLN A 189 -20.12 -0.13 -2.59
C GLN A 189 -19.66 -0.76 -1.27
N LEU A 190 -18.38 -0.59 -0.91
CA LEU A 190 -17.77 -1.17 0.28
C LEU A 190 -17.53 -0.08 1.33
N GLU A 191 -17.62 -0.44 2.59
CA GLU A 191 -17.34 0.46 3.72
C GLU A 191 -15.83 0.54 3.98
N LEU A 192 -15.09 1.11 3.02
CA LEU A 192 -13.63 1.27 3.06
C LEU A 192 -13.24 2.72 2.86
N ASP A 193 -12.18 3.15 3.54
CA ASP A 193 -11.49 4.38 3.12
C ASP A 193 -10.79 4.14 1.78
N LEU A 194 -11.07 5.00 0.79
CA LEU A 194 -10.52 4.85 -0.56
C LEU A 194 -9.47 5.92 -0.86
N TYR A 195 -8.28 5.47 -1.24
CA TYR A 195 -7.17 6.32 -1.67
C TYR A 195 -6.77 6.01 -3.11
N ALA A 196 -6.38 7.04 -3.85
CA ALA A 196 -5.71 6.89 -5.13
C ALA A 196 -4.28 7.40 -4.97
N LEU A 197 -3.30 6.54 -5.27
CA LEU A 197 -1.89 6.92 -5.34
C LEU A 197 -1.48 6.94 -6.80
N ASP A 198 -1.01 8.09 -7.29
CA ASP A 198 -0.61 8.28 -8.69
C ASP A 198 0.80 8.87 -8.79
N TYR A 199 1.42 8.68 -9.94
CA TYR A 199 2.79 9.11 -10.21
C TYR A 199 2.82 10.17 -11.30
N ALA A 200 3.36 11.35 -10.99
CA ALA A 200 3.45 12.45 -11.94
C ALA A 200 4.63 13.42 -11.68
N ASP A 201 5.09 14.05 -12.74
CA ASP A 201 6.17 15.05 -12.75
C ASP A 201 5.72 16.42 -13.32
N THR A 202 4.51 16.52 -13.85
CA THR A 202 3.95 17.77 -14.40
C THR A 202 2.63 18.15 -13.74
N PRO A 203 2.34 19.47 -13.59
CA PRO A 203 1.07 19.92 -13.03
C PRO A 203 -0.16 19.40 -13.79
N GLY A 204 -0.08 19.29 -15.11
CA GLY A 204 -1.19 18.80 -15.93
C GLY A 204 -1.56 17.34 -15.65
N LEU A 205 -0.56 16.49 -15.41
CA LEU A 205 -0.77 15.08 -15.07
C LEU A 205 -1.22 14.91 -13.62
N THR A 206 -0.68 15.70 -12.69
CA THR A 206 -1.18 15.80 -11.31
C THR A 206 -2.65 16.20 -11.27
N ASP A 207 -3.02 17.26 -11.98
CA ASP A 207 -4.41 17.74 -12.04
C ASP A 207 -5.35 16.68 -12.66
N PHE A 208 -4.86 15.90 -13.64
CA PHE A 208 -5.61 14.80 -14.24
C PHE A 208 -5.89 13.69 -13.21
N ALA A 209 -4.88 13.22 -12.49
CA ALA A 209 -5.01 12.22 -11.43
C ALA A 209 -5.98 12.69 -10.33
N MET A 210 -5.80 13.93 -9.84
CA MET A 210 -6.66 14.50 -8.80
C MET A 210 -8.12 14.61 -9.23
N ARG A 211 -8.40 15.03 -10.48
CA ARG A 211 -9.77 15.09 -11.01
C ARG A 211 -10.41 13.72 -11.09
N ARG A 212 -9.68 12.71 -11.58
CA ARG A 212 -10.18 11.33 -11.65
C ARG A 212 -10.45 10.75 -10.27
N ALA A 213 -9.49 10.82 -9.34
CA ALA A 213 -9.70 10.33 -7.98
C ALA A 213 -10.96 10.95 -7.34
N ARG A 214 -11.14 12.27 -7.49
CA ARG A 214 -12.33 12.99 -6.99
C ARG A 214 -13.64 12.50 -7.63
N GLN A 215 -13.63 12.13 -8.90
CA GLN A 215 -14.81 11.59 -9.59
C GLN A 215 -15.33 10.31 -8.92
N PHE A 216 -14.44 9.51 -8.37
CA PHE A 216 -14.77 8.24 -7.69
C PHE A 216 -14.69 8.35 -6.17
N GLY A 217 -14.80 9.56 -5.61
CA GLY A 217 -14.81 9.77 -4.15
C GLY A 217 -13.51 9.39 -3.44
N MET A 218 -12.42 9.17 -4.17
CA MET A 218 -11.14 8.75 -3.59
C MET A 218 -10.32 9.96 -3.13
N GLN A 219 -9.60 9.73 -2.03
CA GLN A 219 -8.61 10.62 -1.49
C GLN A 219 -7.30 10.50 -2.28
N CYS A 220 -6.90 11.56 -2.99
CA CYS A 220 -5.80 11.50 -3.95
C CYS A 220 -4.45 11.89 -3.33
N VAL A 221 -3.42 11.12 -3.66
CA VAL A 221 -2.00 11.40 -3.44
C VAL A 221 -1.29 11.28 -4.77
N VAL A 222 -0.44 12.26 -5.09
CA VAL A 222 0.39 12.22 -6.29
C VAL A 222 1.84 12.43 -5.87
N SER A 223 2.72 11.50 -6.22
CA SER A 223 4.13 11.51 -5.81
C SER A 223 5.07 11.14 -6.97
N ASP A 224 6.37 11.03 -6.69
CA ASP A 224 7.34 10.38 -7.57
C ASP A 224 7.36 8.86 -7.36
N ARG A 225 7.91 8.11 -8.32
CA ARG A 225 8.00 6.65 -8.24
C ARG A 225 8.71 6.15 -6.98
N ALA A 226 9.71 6.88 -6.50
CA ALA A 226 10.50 6.47 -5.35
C ALA A 226 9.83 6.78 -4.01
N LEU A 227 8.67 7.46 -4.02
CA LEU A 227 7.98 7.92 -2.82
C LEU A 227 8.93 8.68 -1.88
N SER A 228 9.67 9.62 -2.47
CA SER A 228 10.74 10.39 -1.80
C SER A 228 10.29 11.80 -1.39
N ARG A 229 9.02 12.14 -1.65
CA ARG A 229 8.45 13.47 -1.44
C ARG A 229 7.52 13.50 -0.22
N VAL A 230 7.71 14.50 0.63
CA VAL A 230 6.83 14.89 1.75
C VAL A 230 6.23 16.27 1.55
#